data_AF-A0A1X7U237-F1
#
_entry.id   AF-A0A1X7U237-F1
#
_cell.length_a   1.000
_cell.length_b   1.000
_cell.length_c   1.000
_cell.angle_alpha   90.00
_cell.angle_beta   90.00
_cell.angle_gamma   90.00
#
_symmetry.space_group_name_H-M   'P 1'
#
loop_
_entity.id
_entity.type
_entity.pdbx_description
1 polymer ?
#
loop_
_entity_poly.entity_id
_entity_poly.type
_entity_poly.pdbx_seq_one_letter_code
_entity_poly.pdbx_strand_id
1 'polypeptide(L)' 'KISMVSNLNLAYLHMRLEDIFCTDERFGSKNILFVGNLLQLPPVNGRPVFK' A
#
# COMPACT_ATOMS: atom_id res chain seq x y z
N LYS A 1 -0.03 1.14 -11.08
CA LYS A 1 0.76 -0.12 -11.13
C LYS A 1 1.53 -0.23 -9.83
N ILE A 2 1.71 -1.44 -9.28
CA ILE A 2 2.38 -1.60 -7.97
C ILE A 2 3.82 -1.03 -7.93
N SER A 3 4.50 -0.99 -9.08
CA SER A 3 5.85 -0.43 -9.21
C SER A 3 5.98 1.04 -8.80
N MET A 4 4.89 1.82 -8.90
CA MET A 4 4.88 3.25 -8.57
C MET A 4 4.28 3.54 -7.19
N VAL A 5 3.87 2.50 -6.44
CA VAL A 5 3.30 2.67 -5.10
C VAL A 5 4.45 2.64 -4.09
N SER A 6 4.55 3.67 -3.24
CA SER A 6 5.57 3.70 -2.20
C SER A 6 5.29 2.66 -1.10
N ASN A 7 6.34 2.22 -0.42
CA ASN A 7 6.21 1.37 0.76
C ASN A 7 5.36 2.03 1.87
N LEU A 8 5.45 3.36 2.04
CA LEU A 8 4.62 4.12 2.97
C LEU A 8 3.13 4.02 2.63
N ASN A 9 2.77 4.13 1.35
CA ASN A 9 1.37 4.00 0.92
C ASN A 9 0.85 2.58 1.14
N LEU A 10 1.69 1.56 0.94
CA LEU A 10 1.33 0.17 1.23
C LEU A 10 1.14 -0.07 2.73
N ALA A 11 2.03 0.47 3.56
CA ALA A 11 1.91 0.38 5.02
C ALA A 11 0.65 1.10 5.52
N TYR A 12 0.35 2.28 4.99
CA TYR A 12 -0.88 3.01 5.31
C TYR A 12 -2.13 2.21 4.92
N LEU A 13 -2.15 1.64 3.72
CA LEU A 13 -3.26 0.78 3.28
C LEU A 13 -3.44 -0.44 4.19
N HIS A 14 -2.35 -1.07 4.64
CA HIS A 14 -2.40 -2.16 5.61
C HIS A 14 -3.03 -1.73 6.93
N MET A 15 -2.56 -0.62 7.53
CA MET A 15 -3.11 -0.09 8.79
C MET A 15 -4.60 0.25 8.67
N ARG A 16 -5.01 0.87 7.55
CA ARG A 16 -6.42 1.19 7.30
C ARG A 16 -7.29 -0.05 7.17
N LEU A 17 -6.77 -1.14 6.61
CA LEU A 17 -7.51 -2.40 6.53
C LEU A 17 -7.64 -3.08 7.89
N GLU A 18 -6.59 -3.04 8.72
CA GLU A 18 -6.67 -3.50 10.12
C GLU A 18 -7.73 -2.72 10.91
N ASP A 19 -7.73 -1.38 10.80
CA ASP A 19 -8.71 -0.50 11.45
C ASP A 19 -10.15 -0.80 11.02
N ILE A 20 -10.38 -0.97 9.71
CA ILE A 20 -11.73 -1.19 9.15
C ILE A 20 -12.28 -2.55 9.55
N PHE A 21 -11.45 -3.59 9.57
CA PHE A 21 -11.86 -4.96 9.85
C PHE A 21 -11.65 -5.37 11.31
N CYS A 22 -11.19 -4.45 12.18
CA CYS A 22 -10.93 -4.69 13.60
C CYS A 22 -10.08 -5.96 13.83
N THR A 23 -9.01 -6.11 13.07
CA THR A 23 -8.09 -7.25 13.17
C THR A 23 -6.65 -6.78 13.03
N ASP A 24 -5.74 -7.47 13.69
CA ASP A 24 -4.28 -7.34 13.58
C ASP A 24 -3.68 -8.26 12.51
N GLU A 25 -4.52 -8.98 11.77
CA GLU A 25 -4.06 -9.78 10.66
C GLU A 25 -3.66 -8.91 9.47
N ARG A 26 -2.58 -9.33 8.80
CA ARG A 26 -2.06 -8.64 7.61
C ARG A 26 -3.17 -8.33 6.62
N PHE A 27 -3.25 -7.07 6.22
CA PHE A 27 -4.25 -6.56 5.29
C PHE A 27 -5.72 -6.84 5.68
N GLY A 28 -6.03 -6.91 6.98
CA GLY A 28 -7.42 -7.09 7.43
C GLY A 28 -7.98 -8.47 7.07
N SER A 29 -7.14 -9.51 7.07
CA SER A 29 -7.47 -10.88 6.65
C SER A 29 -7.97 -10.99 5.20
N LYS A 30 -7.52 -10.10 4.30
CA LYS A 30 -7.93 -10.10 2.90
C LYS A 30 -6.85 -10.69 2.00
N ASN A 31 -7.28 -11.52 1.05
CA ASN A 31 -6.42 -12.00 -0.02
C ASN A 31 -6.15 -10.85 -1.00
N ILE A 32 -4.90 -10.44 -1.12
CA ILE A 32 -4.48 -9.35 -2.02
C ILE A 32 -3.57 -9.90 -3.11
N LEU A 33 -3.91 -9.60 -4.36
CA LEU A 33 -3.08 -9.86 -5.53
C LEU A 33 -2.48 -8.55 -6.05
N PHE A 34 -1.16 -8.40 -5.92
CA PHE A 34 -0.44 -7.28 -6.50
C PHE A 34 0.03 -7.60 -7.92
N VAL A 35 -0.31 -6.72 -8.87
CA VAL A 35 0.11 -6.86 -10.27
C VAL A 35 0.88 -5.63 -10.72
N GLY A 36 2.04 -5.87 -11.33
CA GLY A 36 2.80 -4.87 -12.06
C GLY A 36 4.21 -5.32 -12.40
N ASN A 37 4.90 -4.51 -13.21
CA ASN A 37 6.28 -4.75 -13.62
C ASN A 37 7.21 -3.87 -12.78
N LEU A 38 8.02 -4.48 -11.91
CA LEU A 38 8.96 -3.75 -11.04
C LEU A 38 10.14 -3.10 -11.79
N LEU A 39 10.40 -3.52 -13.03
CA LEU A 39 11.40 -2.89 -13.91
C LEU A 39 10.85 -1.66 -14.65
N GLN A 40 9.56 -1.33 -14.48
CA GLN A 40 9.01 -0.05 -14.92
C GLN A 40 9.30 1.06 -13.90
N LEU A 41 8.68 2.23 -14.10
CA LEU A 41 8.87 3.40 -13.25
C LEU A 41 8.72 3.05 -11.75
N PRO A 42 9.70 3.49 -10.92
CA PRO A 42 9.67 3.31 -9.48
C PRO A 42 8.65 4.26 -8.83
N PRO A 43 8.44 4.16 -7.51
CA PRO A 43 7.57 5.09 -6.80
C PRO A 43 8.04 6.53 -6.97
N VAL A 44 7.09 7.42 -7.30
CA VAL A 44 7.38 8.85 -7.39
C VAL A 44 7.64 9.38 -5.99
N ASN A 45 8.76 10.05 -5.79
CA ASN A 45 9.09 10.69 -4.51
C ASN A 45 8.26 11.98 -4.34
N GLY A 46 6.96 11.82 -4.08
CA GLY A 46 6.03 12.91 -3.85
C GLY A 46 6.17 13.43 -2.42
N ARG A 47 6.38 14.74 -2.26
CA ARG A 47 6.20 15.37 -0.94
C ARG A 47 4.72 15.21 -0.53
N PRO A 48 4.40 14.91 0.74
CA PRO A 48 3.01 14.84 1.20
C PRO A 48 2.31 16.16 0.88
N VAL A 49 1.16 16.10 0.20
CA VAL A 49 0.38 17.29 -0.15
C VAL A 49 -0.43 17.79 1.05
N PHE A 50 -0.74 16.90 2.01
CA PHE A 50 -1.46 17.21 3.24
C PHE A 50 -0.65 16.75 4.46
N LYS A 51 -0.65 17.59 5.50
CA LYS A 51 -0.05 17.33 6.82
C LYS A 51 -1.08 16.77 7.77
#